data_AF-A0A924Z9C9-F1
#
_entry.id   AF-A0A924Z9C9-F1
#
_cell.length_a   1.000
_cell.length_b   1.000
_cell.length_c   1.000
_cell.angle_alpha   90.00
_cell.angle_beta   90.00
_cell.angle_gamma   90.00
#
_symmetry.space_group_name_H-M   'P 1'
#
loop_
_entity.id
_entity.type
_entity.pdbx_description
1 polymer ?
#
loop_
_entity_poly.entity_id
_entity_poly.type
_entity_poly.pdbx_seq_one_letter_code
_entity_poly.pdbx_strand_id
1 'polypeptide(L)'
;MPDFPVSAPSASAGAVVVLRLLGAPLLCGADGRPERPLGRNDALLLVLLATQGALPRSRVAAQLWPDHAPANAARSLRQRVHQLKRAAGAEVLLGDPVLALAPGVRHDLVSDDAVLAAALAADPLALRGPLLDGIDLAGLDELTELVAYWRLQWDTLRARALHRAVDQAWAAHEPERALQLARRLVDENPGADLAHHRLIELHYLLGDSQAGLAAYAHRR
;
A
#
# COMPACT_ATOMS: atom_id res chain seq x y z
N MET A 1 -23.56 -9.68 -15.07
CA MET A 1 -22.61 -8.87 -14.27
C MET A 1 -22.81 -9.25 -12.82
N PRO A 2 -21.80 -9.74 -12.10
CA PRO A 2 -21.96 -9.91 -10.67
C PRO A 2 -21.74 -8.57 -9.98
N ASP A 3 -22.76 -8.16 -9.23
CA ASP A 3 -22.76 -7.07 -8.27
C ASP A 3 -21.77 -7.41 -7.13
N PHE A 4 -20.80 -6.54 -6.88
CA PHE A 4 -19.96 -6.62 -5.68
C PHE A 4 -20.50 -5.62 -4.66
N PRO A 5 -20.91 -6.04 -3.46
CA PRO A 5 -21.37 -5.09 -2.47
C PRO A 5 -20.17 -4.28 -1.95
N VAL A 6 -20.19 -2.97 -2.23
CA VAL A 6 -19.41 -1.97 -1.49
C VAL A 6 -19.90 -1.99 -0.04
N SER A 7 -19.17 -2.66 0.85
CA SER A 7 -19.44 -2.58 2.29
C SER A 7 -18.84 -1.29 2.85
N ALA A 8 -19.72 -0.36 3.22
CA ALA A 8 -19.43 0.71 4.16
C ALA A 8 -19.00 0.11 5.52
N PRO A 9 -18.15 0.80 6.32
CA PRO A 9 -17.68 0.29 7.59
C PRO A 9 -18.82 0.27 8.60
N SER A 10 -19.51 -0.86 8.73
CA SER A 10 -20.39 -1.10 9.88
C SER A 10 -19.53 -1.54 11.06
N ALA A 11 -19.57 -0.72 12.11
CA ALA A 11 -18.87 -0.97 13.37
C ALA A 11 -19.46 -2.22 14.04
N SER A 12 -18.83 -3.36 13.80
CA SER A 12 -18.79 -4.45 14.77
C SER A 12 -17.34 -4.59 15.23
N ALA A 13 -17.12 -4.45 16.54
CA ALA A 13 -15.83 -4.63 17.18
C ALA A 13 -15.45 -6.12 17.17
N GLY A 14 -15.18 -6.65 15.98
CA GLY A 14 -14.45 -7.89 15.78
C GLY A 14 -12.97 -7.54 15.66
N ALA A 15 -12.11 -8.29 16.33
CA ALA A 15 -10.66 -8.34 16.15
C ALA A 15 -10.23 -8.09 14.69
N VAL A 16 -9.87 -6.85 14.35
CA VAL A 16 -9.45 -6.49 12.99
C VAL A 16 -7.97 -6.79 12.84
N VAL A 17 -7.62 -7.62 11.87
CA VAL A 17 -6.23 -7.80 11.43
C VAL A 17 -5.94 -6.72 10.40
N VAL A 18 -4.84 -5.98 10.57
CA VAL A 18 -4.43 -4.95 9.60
C VAL A 18 -3.09 -5.34 8.99
N LEU A 19 -3.02 -5.27 7.66
CA LEU A 19 -1.80 -5.45 6.88
C LEU A 19 -1.32 -4.08 6.42
N ARG A 20 -0.04 -3.81 6.65
CA ARG A 20 0.66 -2.69 6.01
C ARG A 20 1.62 -3.26 4.99
N LEU A 21 1.39 -2.95 3.73
CA LEU A 21 2.17 -3.41 2.59
C LEU A 21 2.88 -2.22 1.90
N LEU A 22 2.52 -0.97 2.24
CA LEU A 22 3.24 0.23 1.83
C LEU A 22 4.33 0.56 2.87
N GLY A 23 5.57 0.67 2.41
CA GLY A 23 6.75 0.69 3.26
C GLY A 23 7.17 -0.72 3.69
N ALA A 24 7.86 -0.81 4.83
CA ALA A 24 8.29 -2.07 5.41
C ALA A 24 7.05 -2.90 5.82
N PRO A 25 6.85 -4.12 5.28
CA PRO A 25 5.61 -4.86 5.49
C PRO A 25 5.38 -5.29 6.94
N LEU A 26 4.19 -5.00 7.46
CA LEU A 26 3.80 -5.29 8.84
C LEU A 26 2.45 -6.01 8.90
N LEU A 27 2.34 -6.91 9.87
CA LEU A 27 1.11 -7.54 10.31
C LEU A 27 0.76 -7.02 11.70
N CYS A 28 -0.32 -6.25 11.79
CA CYS A 28 -0.93 -5.84 13.05
C CYS A 28 -1.97 -6.91 13.42
N GLY A 29 -1.66 -7.70 14.45
CA GLY A 29 -2.55 -8.77 14.89
C GLY A 29 -3.83 -8.24 15.55
N ALA A 30 -4.79 -9.15 15.71
CA ALA A 30 -6.03 -8.88 16.45
C ALA A 30 -5.77 -8.69 17.96
N ASP A 31 -6.72 -8.06 18.65
CA ASP A 31 -6.80 -8.02 20.12
C ASP A 31 -5.53 -7.51 20.83
N GLY A 32 -4.94 -6.43 20.32
CA GLY A 32 -3.77 -5.78 20.94
C GLY A 32 -2.47 -6.57 20.80
N ARG A 33 -2.42 -7.58 19.92
CA ARG A 33 -1.16 -8.25 19.57
C ARG A 33 -0.17 -7.25 18.95
N PRO A 34 1.13 -7.39 19.28
CA PRO A 34 2.14 -6.47 18.76
C PRO A 34 2.22 -6.57 17.23
N GLU A 35 2.54 -5.43 16.61
CA GLU A 35 2.89 -5.39 15.20
C GLU A 35 4.12 -6.26 14.93
N ARG A 36 4.12 -6.96 13.80
CA ARG A 36 5.21 -7.87 13.42
C ARG A 36 5.66 -7.60 11.99
N PRO A 37 6.97 -7.48 11.74
CA PRO A 37 7.52 -7.52 10.39
C PRO A 37 7.12 -8.82 9.68
N LEU A 38 6.65 -8.69 8.45
CA LEU A 38 6.40 -9.83 7.59
C LEU A 38 7.71 -10.27 6.92
N GLY A 39 7.99 -11.57 6.98
CA GLY A 39 9.08 -12.15 6.20
C GLY A 39 8.74 -12.18 4.72
N ARG A 40 9.77 -12.33 3.87
CA ARG A 40 9.67 -12.36 2.40
C ARG A 40 8.43 -13.09 1.87
N ASN A 41 8.32 -14.40 2.14
CA ASN A 41 7.24 -15.21 1.57
C ASN A 41 5.86 -14.84 2.11
N ASP A 42 5.77 -14.36 3.35
CA ASP A 42 4.50 -13.96 3.96
C ASP A 42 4.03 -12.62 3.37
N ALA A 43 4.95 -11.67 3.19
CA ALA A 43 4.67 -10.40 2.52
C ALA A 43 4.23 -10.61 1.05
N LEU A 44 4.91 -11.50 0.32
CA LEU A 44 4.59 -11.81 -1.07
C LEU A 44 3.25 -12.56 -1.22
N LEU A 45 2.97 -13.49 -0.31
CA LEU A 45 1.67 -14.17 -0.26
C LEU A 45 0.53 -13.17 -0.05
N LEU A 46 0.70 -12.26 0.90
CA LEU A 46 -0.34 -11.30 1.28
C LEU A 46 -0.54 -10.24 0.20
N VAL A 47 0.53 -9.74 -0.43
CA VAL A 47 0.39 -8.79 -1.55
C VAL A 47 -0.34 -9.42 -2.73
N LEU A 48 -0.04 -10.68 -3.06
CA LEU A 48 -0.67 -11.39 -4.18
C LEU A 48 -2.19 -11.44 -4.03
N LEU A 49 -2.66 -11.77 -2.82
CA LEU A 49 -4.09 -11.89 -2.53
C LEU A 49 -4.75 -10.52 -2.33
N ALA A 50 -4.03 -9.52 -1.85
CA ALA A 50 -4.53 -8.16 -1.73
C ALA A 50 -4.73 -7.49 -3.11
N THR A 51 -3.87 -7.78 -4.09
CA THR A 51 -3.92 -7.15 -5.42
C THR A 51 -4.73 -7.94 -6.44
N GLN A 52 -4.68 -9.27 -6.43
CA GLN A 52 -5.40 -10.12 -7.39
C GLN A 52 -6.68 -10.74 -6.82
N GLY A 53 -6.92 -10.60 -5.51
CA GLY A 53 -8.04 -11.23 -4.84
C GLY A 53 -7.84 -12.74 -4.67
N ALA A 54 -8.95 -13.48 -4.77
CA ALA A 54 -8.98 -14.92 -4.53
C ALA A 54 -8.25 -15.70 -5.65
N LEU A 55 -7.28 -16.53 -5.29
CA LEU A 55 -6.44 -17.28 -6.24
C LEU A 55 -6.39 -18.78 -5.88
N PRO A 56 -6.30 -19.69 -6.87
CA PRO A 56 -6.07 -21.11 -6.60
C PRO A 56 -4.80 -21.33 -5.76
N ARG A 57 -4.88 -22.18 -4.74
CA ARG A 57 -3.75 -22.50 -3.85
C ARG A 57 -2.52 -23.00 -4.62
N SER A 58 -2.74 -23.80 -5.65
CA SER A 58 -1.67 -24.30 -6.53
C SER A 58 -0.95 -23.17 -7.26
N ARG A 59 -1.68 -22.16 -7.76
CA ARG A 59 -1.10 -20.99 -8.45
C ARG A 59 -0.27 -20.15 -7.49
N VAL A 60 -0.80 -19.86 -6.31
CA VAL A 60 -0.08 -19.10 -5.27
C VAL A 60 1.21 -19.84 -4.86
N ALA A 61 1.12 -21.16 -4.66
CA ALA A 61 2.29 -21.97 -4.32
C ALA A 61 3.35 -21.97 -5.43
N ALA A 62 2.95 -22.09 -6.69
CA ALA A 62 3.88 -22.07 -7.82
C ALA A 62 4.59 -20.71 -7.97
N GLN A 63 3.88 -19.59 -7.75
CA GLN A 63 4.48 -18.25 -7.86
C GLN A 63 5.46 -17.93 -6.72
N LEU A 64 5.21 -18.43 -5.51
CA LEU A 64 6.09 -18.18 -4.36
C LEU A 64 7.30 -19.13 -4.30
N TRP A 65 7.21 -20.30 -4.91
CA TRP A 65 8.27 -21.32 -4.91
C TRP A 65 8.40 -21.98 -6.29
N PRO A 66 8.86 -21.24 -7.32
CA PRO A 66 8.96 -21.75 -8.69
C PRO A 66 9.90 -22.97 -8.81
N ASP A 67 10.96 -23.01 -8.00
CA ASP A 67 11.95 -24.10 -8.02
C ASP A 67 11.52 -25.36 -7.25
N HIS A 68 10.36 -25.31 -6.58
CA HIS A 68 9.89 -26.43 -5.77
C HIS A 68 8.97 -27.35 -6.58
N ALA A 69 9.12 -28.67 -6.40
CA ALA A 69 8.12 -29.62 -6.85
C ALA A 69 6.72 -29.27 -6.27
N PRO A 70 5.62 -29.46 -7.01
CA PRO A 70 4.29 -28.98 -6.62
C PRO A 70 3.84 -29.41 -5.21
N ALA A 71 4.15 -30.64 -4.81
CA ALA A 71 3.82 -31.15 -3.47
C ALA A 71 4.57 -30.42 -2.35
N ASN A 72 5.82 -30.02 -2.59
CA ASN A 72 6.63 -29.26 -1.64
C ASN A 72 6.15 -27.82 -1.55
N ALA A 73 5.84 -27.18 -2.69
CA ALA A 73 5.27 -25.83 -2.72
C ALA A 73 3.92 -25.77 -1.96
N ALA A 74 3.04 -26.76 -2.18
CA ALA A 74 1.77 -26.86 -1.45
C ALA A 74 1.96 -27.08 0.07
N ARG A 75 2.97 -27.86 0.47
CA ARG A 75 3.34 -28.04 1.89
C ARG A 75 3.82 -26.73 2.51
N SER A 76 4.73 -26.02 1.84
CA SER A 76 5.21 -24.70 2.29
C SER A 76 4.06 -23.70 2.45
N LEU A 77 3.15 -23.64 1.48
CA LEU A 77 1.97 -22.77 1.56
C LEU A 77 1.11 -23.08 2.79
N ARG A 78 0.81 -24.36 3.05
CA ARG A 78 0.02 -24.76 4.23
C ARG A 78 0.70 -24.35 5.54
N GLN A 79 2.01 -24.53 5.64
CA GLN A 79 2.78 -24.11 6.82
C GLN A 79 2.70 -22.60 7.03
N ARG A 80 2.84 -21.81 5.96
CA ARG A 80 2.77 -20.34 6.02
C ARG A 80 1.40 -19.84 6.43
N VAL A 81 0.33 -20.38 5.83
CA VAL A 81 -1.06 -20.07 6.23
C VAL A 81 -1.28 -20.33 7.73
N HIS A 82 -0.80 -21.46 8.23
CA HIS A 82 -0.91 -21.79 9.66
C HIS A 82 -0.09 -20.83 10.55
N GLN A 83 1.13 -20.48 10.13
CA GLN A 83 1.98 -19.54 10.88
C GLN A 83 1.37 -18.13 10.94
N LEU A 84 0.82 -17.63 9.82
CA LEU A 84 0.13 -16.34 9.76
C LEU A 84 -1.08 -16.29 10.69
N LYS A 85 -1.93 -17.32 10.69
CA LYS A 85 -3.05 -17.44 11.63
C LYS A 85 -2.58 -17.37 13.09
N ARG A 86 -1.55 -18.15 13.43
CA ARG A 86 -1.00 -18.15 14.80
C ARG A 86 -0.39 -16.81 15.19
N ALA A 87 0.28 -16.13 14.28
CA ALA A 87 0.90 -14.82 14.53
C ALA A 87 -0.17 -13.73 14.73
N ALA A 88 -1.15 -13.66 13.82
CA ALA A 88 -2.23 -12.68 13.86
C ALA A 88 -3.22 -12.91 15.01
N GLY A 89 -3.39 -14.16 15.45
CA GLY A 89 -4.40 -14.53 16.46
C GLY A 89 -5.81 -14.68 15.92
N ALA A 90 -5.98 -14.46 14.63
CA ALA A 90 -7.22 -14.55 13.89
C ALA A 90 -6.95 -15.17 12.52
N GLU A 91 -8.01 -15.55 11.81
CA GLU A 91 -7.89 -15.99 10.41
C GLU A 91 -7.40 -14.83 9.54
N VAL A 92 -6.28 -15.04 8.86
CA VAL A 92 -5.74 -14.08 7.87
C VAL A 92 -6.09 -14.51 6.45
N LEU A 93 -6.14 -15.81 6.21
CA LEU A 93 -6.31 -16.42 4.89
C LEU A 93 -7.36 -17.52 4.98
N LEU A 94 -8.31 -17.54 4.05
CA LEU A 94 -9.37 -18.54 4.01
C LEU A 94 -9.47 -19.18 2.63
N GLY A 95 -9.96 -20.42 2.62
CA GLY A 95 -10.42 -21.10 1.41
C GLY A 95 -9.53 -22.23 0.89
N ASP A 96 -10.22 -23.19 0.26
CA ASP A 96 -9.71 -24.39 -0.40
C ASP A 96 -10.76 -24.82 -1.46
N PRO A 97 -10.43 -25.00 -2.75
CA PRO A 97 -9.10 -24.91 -3.37
C PRO A 97 -8.63 -23.49 -3.70
N VAL A 98 -9.46 -22.48 -3.46
CA VAL A 98 -9.16 -21.06 -3.74
C VAL A 98 -8.85 -20.35 -2.44
N LEU A 99 -7.68 -19.71 -2.37
CA LEU A 99 -7.20 -18.95 -1.23
C LEU A 99 -7.53 -17.47 -1.40
N ALA A 100 -8.03 -16.83 -0.36
CA ALA A 100 -8.29 -15.39 -0.31
C ALA A 100 -7.88 -14.82 1.05
N LEU A 101 -7.77 -13.49 1.14
CA LEU A 101 -7.72 -12.82 2.44
C LEU A 101 -9.04 -13.04 3.18
N ALA A 102 -8.96 -13.24 4.49
CA ALA A 102 -10.16 -13.37 5.31
C ALA A 102 -10.93 -12.03 5.33
N PRO A 103 -12.28 -12.03 5.39
CA PRO A 103 -13.08 -10.80 5.33
C PRO A 103 -12.76 -9.75 6.42
N GLY A 104 -12.22 -10.18 7.56
CA GLY A 104 -11.81 -9.30 8.67
C GLY A 104 -10.43 -8.67 8.50
N VAL A 105 -9.71 -8.99 7.42
CA VAL A 105 -8.38 -8.45 7.13
C VAL A 105 -8.51 -7.15 6.35
N ARG A 106 -7.96 -6.08 6.91
CA ARG A 106 -7.80 -4.80 6.22
C ARG A 106 -6.38 -4.64 5.71
N HIS A 107 -6.19 -3.92 4.62
CA HIS A 107 -4.87 -3.55 4.11
C HIS A 107 -4.83 -2.11 3.63
N ASP A 108 -3.62 -1.54 3.57
CA ASP A 108 -3.33 -0.18 3.10
C ASP A 108 -3.24 -0.05 1.57
N LEU A 109 -3.37 -1.14 0.82
CA LEU A 109 -3.50 -1.08 -0.64
C LEU A 109 -4.91 -0.63 -1.01
N VAL A 110 -5.01 0.59 -1.56
CA VAL A 110 -6.28 1.19 -1.98
C VAL A 110 -6.29 1.28 -3.51
N SER A 111 -7.41 0.96 -4.14
CA SER A 111 -7.60 1.14 -5.59
C SER A 111 -8.62 2.23 -5.93
N ASP A 112 -9.23 2.82 -4.91
CA ASP A 112 -10.27 3.85 -5.02
C ASP A 112 -9.71 5.24 -4.69
N ASP A 113 -9.79 6.13 -5.68
CA ASP A 113 -9.40 7.53 -5.58
C ASP A 113 -10.07 8.26 -4.40
N ALA A 114 -11.33 7.95 -4.10
CA ALA A 114 -12.08 8.58 -3.02
C ALA A 114 -11.58 8.14 -1.64
N VAL A 115 -11.27 6.85 -1.47
CA VAL A 115 -10.71 6.32 -0.22
C VAL A 115 -9.33 6.89 0.03
N LEU A 116 -8.50 6.98 -1.01
CA LEU A 116 -7.17 7.58 -0.92
C LEU A 116 -7.26 9.08 -0.59
N ALA A 117 -8.16 9.82 -1.24
CA ALA A 117 -8.40 11.22 -0.92
C ALA A 117 -8.86 11.42 0.54
N ALA A 118 -9.78 10.58 1.02
CA ALA A 118 -10.24 10.62 2.41
C ALA A 118 -9.10 10.33 3.40
N ALA A 119 -8.24 9.36 3.10
CA ALA A 119 -7.07 9.06 3.92
C ALA A 119 -6.09 10.23 3.99
N LEU A 120 -5.80 10.87 2.84
CA LEU A 120 -4.94 12.05 2.75
C LEU A 120 -5.55 13.30 3.41
N ALA A 121 -6.88 13.41 3.42
CA ALA A 121 -7.59 14.47 4.13
C ALA A 121 -7.55 14.26 5.66
N ALA A 122 -7.57 13.01 6.13
CA ALA A 122 -7.41 12.70 7.55
C ALA A 122 -5.95 12.90 8.02
N ASP A 123 -4.97 12.38 7.27
CA ASP A 123 -3.55 12.42 7.60
C ASP A 123 -2.70 12.68 6.32
N PRO A 124 -1.95 13.80 6.23
CA PRO A 124 -1.09 14.11 5.10
C PRO A 124 0.01 13.08 4.85
N LEU A 125 0.31 12.21 5.82
CA LEU A 125 1.32 11.16 5.73
C LEU A 125 0.73 9.77 5.46
N ALA A 126 -0.60 9.66 5.35
CA ALA A 126 -1.26 8.39 5.10
C ALA A 126 -0.79 7.73 3.79
N LEU A 127 -0.69 6.39 3.81
CA LEU A 127 -0.45 5.57 2.62
C LEU A 127 0.86 5.92 1.88
N ARG A 128 1.89 6.27 2.66
CA ARG A 128 3.24 6.64 2.20
C ARG A 128 4.14 5.42 2.01
N GLY A 129 5.10 5.54 1.09
CA GLY A 129 6.20 4.59 0.91
C GLY A 129 5.98 3.61 -0.25
N PRO A 130 7.07 2.96 -0.72
CA PRO A 130 6.97 2.02 -1.83
C PRO A 130 6.31 0.71 -1.37
N LEU A 131 5.59 0.06 -2.27
CA LEU A 131 5.01 -1.27 -2.00
C LEU A 131 6.11 -2.28 -1.68
N LEU A 132 5.98 -3.01 -0.58
CA LEU A 132 6.93 -4.02 -0.12
C LEU A 132 8.38 -3.51 0.01
N ASP A 133 8.57 -2.40 0.72
CA ASP A 133 9.91 -1.87 0.95
C ASP A 133 10.79 -2.87 1.71
N GLY A 134 12.05 -2.99 1.29
CA GLY A 134 13.01 -3.92 1.89
C GLY A 134 12.74 -5.42 1.68
N ILE A 135 11.70 -5.82 0.93
CA ILE A 135 11.47 -7.23 0.59
C ILE A 135 12.31 -7.64 -0.62
N ASP A 136 13.10 -8.69 -0.44
CA ASP A 136 13.88 -9.31 -1.52
C ASP A 136 12.98 -10.12 -2.47
N LEU A 137 13.15 -9.90 -3.78
CA LEU A 137 12.42 -10.58 -4.85
C LEU A 137 13.32 -11.53 -5.68
N ALA A 138 14.59 -11.71 -5.30
CA ALA A 138 15.55 -12.51 -6.06
C ALA A 138 15.07 -13.94 -6.36
N GLY A 139 15.20 -14.37 -7.62
CA GLY A 139 14.76 -15.69 -8.09
C GLY A 139 13.25 -15.85 -8.27
N LEU A 140 12.48 -14.75 -8.27
CA LEU A 140 11.05 -14.73 -8.56
C LEU A 140 10.75 -13.78 -9.72
N ASP A 141 11.28 -14.06 -10.91
CA ASP A 141 11.27 -13.12 -12.05
C ASP A 141 9.84 -12.65 -12.41
N GLU A 142 8.90 -13.59 -12.61
CA GLU A 142 7.50 -13.26 -12.90
C GLU A 142 6.85 -12.38 -11.82
N LEU A 143 7.15 -12.68 -10.54
CA LEU A 143 6.59 -11.91 -9.43
C LEU A 143 7.27 -10.55 -9.30
N THR A 144 8.54 -10.44 -9.68
CA THR A 144 9.31 -9.19 -9.67
C THR A 144 8.72 -8.21 -10.67
N GLU A 145 8.44 -8.65 -11.89
CA GLU A 145 7.77 -7.85 -12.92
C GLU A 145 6.38 -7.40 -12.45
N LEU A 146 5.63 -8.31 -11.83
CA LEU A 146 4.30 -8.02 -11.34
C LEU A 146 4.30 -7.00 -10.18
N VAL A 147 5.23 -7.13 -9.23
CA VAL A 147 5.41 -6.15 -8.14
C VAL A 147 5.85 -4.80 -8.70
N ALA A 148 6.71 -4.77 -9.71
CA ALA A 148 7.10 -3.53 -10.39
C ALA A 148 5.89 -2.86 -11.06
N TYR A 149 5.04 -3.64 -11.72
CA TYR A 149 3.78 -3.14 -12.29
C TYR A 149 2.86 -2.55 -11.21
N TRP A 150 2.65 -3.24 -10.08
CA TRP A 150 1.82 -2.71 -9.00
C TRP A 150 2.39 -1.45 -8.34
N ARG A 151 3.71 -1.39 -8.16
CA ARG A 151 4.40 -0.17 -7.68
C ARG A 151 4.09 1.00 -8.58
N LEU A 152 4.26 0.86 -9.89
CA LEU A 152 3.97 1.91 -10.86
C LEU A 152 2.51 2.37 -10.83
N GLN A 153 1.56 1.42 -10.76
CA GLN A 153 0.13 1.75 -10.67
C GLN A 153 -0.18 2.54 -9.40
N TRP A 154 0.34 2.11 -8.26
CA TRP A 154 0.12 2.75 -6.99
C TRP A 154 0.79 4.13 -6.89
N ASP A 155 2.04 4.26 -7.36
CA ASP A 155 2.73 5.55 -7.39
C ASP A 155 1.98 6.56 -8.26
N THR A 156 1.44 6.10 -9.40
CA THR A 156 0.61 6.92 -10.29
C THR A 156 -0.69 7.36 -9.60
N LEU A 157 -1.39 6.44 -8.92
CA LEU A 157 -2.62 6.73 -8.19
C LEU A 157 -2.35 7.74 -7.06
N ARG A 158 -1.28 7.52 -6.29
CA ARG A 158 -0.88 8.36 -5.17
C ARG A 158 -0.46 9.75 -5.60
N ALA A 159 0.33 9.89 -6.66
CA ALA A 159 0.70 11.20 -7.19
C ALA A 159 -0.53 12.01 -7.60
N ARG A 160 -1.49 11.39 -8.31
CA ARG A 160 -2.75 12.06 -8.70
C ARG A 160 -3.56 12.50 -7.48
N ALA A 161 -3.68 11.64 -6.46
CA ALA A 161 -4.42 11.98 -5.26
C ALA A 161 -3.75 13.10 -4.44
N LEU A 162 -2.42 13.08 -4.34
CA LEU A 162 -1.65 14.16 -3.70
C LEU A 162 -1.82 15.49 -4.43
N HIS A 163 -1.76 15.51 -5.76
CA HIS A 163 -2.06 16.72 -6.54
C HIS A 163 -3.44 17.29 -6.21
N ARG A 164 -4.48 16.46 -6.21
CA ARG A 164 -5.85 16.91 -5.85
C ARG A 164 -5.93 17.39 -4.40
N ALA A 165 -5.27 16.71 -3.47
CA ALA A 165 -5.28 17.07 -2.06
C ALA A 165 -4.58 18.42 -1.81
N VAL A 166 -3.51 18.74 -2.55
CA VAL A 166 -2.87 20.06 -2.53
C VAL A 166 -3.86 21.14 -2.96
N ASP A 167 -4.56 20.94 -4.08
CA ASP A 167 -5.52 21.92 -4.60
C ASP A 167 -6.71 22.12 -3.66
N GLN A 168 -7.20 21.04 -3.05
CA GLN A 168 -8.27 21.09 -2.05
C GLN A 168 -7.87 21.84 -0.78
N ALA A 169 -6.68 21.55 -0.23
CA ALA A 169 -6.17 22.25 0.95
C ALA A 169 -5.95 23.74 0.66
N TRP A 170 -5.48 24.08 -0.53
CA TRP A 170 -5.33 25.48 -0.96
C TRP A 170 -6.68 26.19 -1.04
N ALA A 171 -7.68 25.58 -1.68
CA ALA A 171 -9.03 26.12 -1.79
C ALA A 171 -9.74 26.25 -0.43
N ALA A 172 -9.41 25.38 0.53
CA ALA A 172 -9.91 25.42 1.89
C ALA A 172 -9.21 26.47 2.78
N HIS A 173 -8.28 27.26 2.22
CA HIS A 173 -7.45 28.23 2.97
C HIS A 173 -6.61 27.58 4.07
N GLU A 174 -6.07 26.39 3.80
CA GLU A 174 -5.14 25.65 4.69
C GLU A 174 -3.72 25.61 4.08
N PRO A 175 -2.99 26.74 4.07
CA PRO A 175 -1.73 26.85 3.34
C PRO A 175 -0.61 25.95 3.88
N GLU A 176 -0.52 25.75 5.21
CA GLU A 176 0.48 24.86 5.79
C GLU A 176 0.29 23.42 5.32
N ARG A 177 -0.97 22.97 5.25
CA ARG A 177 -1.33 21.63 4.79
C ARG A 177 -1.09 21.47 3.30
N ALA A 178 -1.46 22.47 2.48
CA ALA A 178 -1.16 22.47 1.05
C ALA A 178 0.34 22.35 0.79
N LEU A 179 1.17 23.13 1.51
CA LEU A 179 2.62 23.01 1.42
C LEU A 179 3.13 21.64 1.88
N GLN A 180 2.58 21.06 2.96
CA GLN A 180 3.01 19.75 3.46
C GLN A 180 2.77 18.65 2.41
N LEU A 181 1.59 18.66 1.79
CA LEU A 181 1.23 17.74 0.73
C LEU A 181 2.08 17.95 -0.53
N ALA A 182 2.36 19.21 -0.90
CA ALA A 182 3.20 19.53 -2.06
C ALA A 182 4.66 19.11 -1.86
N ARG A 183 5.22 19.28 -0.65
CA ARG A 183 6.55 18.77 -0.29
C ARG A 183 6.60 17.25 -0.41
N ARG A 184 5.61 16.55 0.15
CA ARG A 184 5.50 15.09 0.01
C ARG A 184 5.42 14.64 -1.44
N LEU A 185 4.65 15.35 -2.27
CA LEU A 185 4.53 15.05 -3.69
C LEU A 185 5.89 15.13 -4.40
N VAL A 186 6.71 16.14 -4.10
CA VAL A 186 8.09 16.28 -4.61
C VAL A 186 9.00 15.18 -4.07
N ASP A 187 8.97 14.92 -2.76
CA ASP A 187 9.81 13.90 -2.12
C ASP A 187 9.56 12.49 -2.69
N GLU A 188 8.31 12.16 -2.99
CA GLU A 188 7.93 10.88 -3.58
C GLU A 188 8.11 10.83 -5.11
N ASN A 189 8.21 11.99 -5.77
CA ASN A 189 8.34 12.10 -7.22
C ASN A 189 9.44 13.11 -7.61
N PRO A 190 10.71 12.84 -7.25
CA PRO A 190 11.81 13.82 -7.43
C PRO A 190 12.09 14.18 -8.90
N GLY A 191 11.66 13.35 -9.86
CA GLY A 191 11.76 13.64 -11.29
C GLY A 191 10.55 14.39 -11.88
N ALA A 192 9.51 14.68 -11.10
CA ALA A 192 8.27 15.25 -11.62
C ALA A 192 8.31 16.78 -11.64
N ASP A 193 8.51 17.37 -12.83
CA ASP A 193 8.53 18.82 -13.02
C ASP A 193 7.25 19.52 -12.53
N LEU A 194 6.08 18.91 -12.77
CA LEU A 194 4.80 19.45 -12.33
C LEU A 194 4.67 19.54 -10.81
N ALA A 195 5.25 18.57 -10.08
CA ALA A 195 5.26 18.59 -8.61
C ALA A 195 6.10 19.76 -8.09
N HIS A 196 7.29 19.96 -8.67
CA HIS A 196 8.19 21.05 -8.32
C HIS A 196 7.57 22.42 -8.62
N HIS A 197 6.98 22.59 -9.81
CA HIS A 197 6.30 23.82 -10.18
C HIS A 197 5.18 24.18 -9.21
N ARG A 198 4.37 23.20 -8.80
CA ARG A 198 3.29 23.43 -7.84
C ARG A 198 3.81 23.86 -6.47
N LEU A 199 4.88 23.24 -5.98
CA LEU A 199 5.50 23.63 -4.70
C LEU A 199 6.07 25.06 -4.75
N ILE A 200 6.74 25.43 -5.85
CA ILE A 200 7.29 26.77 -6.06
C ILE A 200 6.16 27.82 -6.11
N GLU A 201 5.08 27.52 -6.84
CA GLU A 201 3.90 28.39 -6.94
C GLU A 201 3.30 28.67 -5.56
N LEU A 202 3.13 27.65 -4.72
CA LEU A 202 2.59 27.83 -3.36
C LEU A 202 3.50 28.71 -2.50
N HIS A 203 4.82 28.53 -2.56
CA HIS A 203 5.76 29.41 -1.84
C HIS A 203 5.68 30.86 -2.31
N TYR A 204 5.55 31.09 -3.63
CA TYR A 204 5.36 32.43 -4.18
C TYR A 204 4.05 33.08 -3.70
N LEU A 205 2.93 32.35 -3.72
CA LEU A 205 1.63 32.85 -3.27
C LEU A 205 1.60 33.18 -1.77
N LEU A 206 2.42 32.51 -0.98
CA LEU A 206 2.57 32.78 0.46
C LEU A 206 3.56 33.91 0.78
N GLY A 207 4.16 34.53 -0.24
CA GLY A 207 5.16 35.59 -0.06
C GLY A 207 6.51 35.10 0.46
N ASP A 208 6.72 33.78 0.54
CA ASP A 208 7.95 33.15 1.01
C ASP A 208 8.90 32.90 -0.17
N SER A 209 9.39 34.00 -0.74
CA SER A 209 10.25 33.99 -1.92
C SER A 209 11.59 33.29 -1.68
N GLN A 210 12.08 33.25 -0.42
CA GLN A 210 13.28 32.51 -0.07
C GLN A 210 13.05 30.99 -0.06
N ALA A 211 11.92 30.51 0.45
CA ALA A 211 11.58 29.09 0.38
C ALA A 211 11.31 28.61 -1.06
N GLY A 212 10.72 29.45 -1.91
CA GLY A 212 10.53 29.16 -3.34
C GLY A 212 11.85 28.96 -4.10
N LEU A 213 12.88 29.77 -3.80
CA LEU A 213 14.22 29.62 -4.37
C LEU A 213 14.95 28.37 -3.87
N ALA A 214 14.78 28.00 -2.59
CA ALA A 214 15.34 26.78 -2.03
C ALA A 214 14.73 25.52 -2.68
N ALA A 215 13.42 25.51 -2.92
CA ALA A 215 12.74 24.42 -3.63
C ALA A 215 13.23 24.27 -5.08
N TYR A 216 13.51 25.38 -5.78
CA TYR A 216 14.12 25.35 -7.11
C TYR A 216 15.55 24.80 -7.10
N ALA A 217 16.36 25.16 -6.08
CA ALA A 217 17.74 24.70 -5.96
C ALA A 217 17.85 23.18 -5.72
N HIS A 218 16.87 22.57 -5.04
CA HIS A 218 16.81 21.12 -4.79
C HIS A 218 16.40 20.26 -5.99
N ARG A 219 15.99 20.87 -7.11
CA ARG A 219 15.68 20.17 -8.37
C ARG A 219 16.93 19.64 -9.09
N ARG A 220 18.13 20.04 -8.67
CA ARG A 220 19.42 19.79 -9.33
C ARG A 220 20.15 18.58 -8.76
#